data_AF-A0A4U9D3W6-F1
#
_entry.id   AF-A0A4U9D3W6-F1
#
_cell.length_a   1.000
_cell.length_b   1.000
_cell.length_c   1.000
_cell.angle_alpha   90.00
_cell.angle_beta   90.00
_cell.angle_gamma   90.00
#
_symmetry.space_group_name_H-M   'P 1'
#
loop_
_entity.id
_entity.type
_entity.pdbx_description
1 polymer ?
#
loop_
_entity_poly.entity_id
_entity_poly.type
_entity_poly.pdbx_seq_one_letter_code
_entity_poly.pdbx_strand_id
1 'polypeptide(L)'
;MRAATICWPGGQSLPAGDANCRRRLATWLLDDSQPPTLLLPGQEGVRGIRFPVWVDKQGLRVAADCPGAMEKNVDVWPLPLEPWLPANERRRARLGPASAQCPPPQAADAAPLVLSGIRDGAVIKRLPGAARVVVPLQTTGGEGRRWWFLNGEPLEAAGAGASLTLERLDSYQLVVMDEAGQVAAANFTLQ
;
A
#
# COMPACT_ATOMS: atom_id res chain seq x y z
N MET A 1 -11.87 9.22 -31.48
CA MET A 1 -11.34 9.63 -30.15
C MET A 1 -12.00 10.93 -29.74
N ARG A 2 -12.31 11.12 -28.46
CA ARG A 2 -12.86 12.39 -27.92
C ARG A 2 -12.07 12.90 -26.72
N ALA A 3 -12.00 14.21 -26.54
CA ALA A 3 -11.47 14.79 -25.31
C ALA A 3 -12.44 14.52 -24.14
N ALA A 4 -11.90 14.21 -22.97
CA ALA A 4 -12.67 13.96 -21.76
C ALA A 4 -11.86 14.32 -20.51
N THR A 5 -12.50 14.25 -19.35
CA THR A 5 -11.85 14.34 -18.04
C THR A 5 -12.18 13.10 -17.23
N ILE A 6 -11.17 12.44 -16.68
CA ILE A 6 -11.32 11.32 -15.74
C ILE A 6 -10.90 11.73 -14.34
N CYS A 7 -11.33 10.97 -13.35
CA CYS A 7 -10.98 11.15 -11.95
C CYS A 7 -10.00 10.06 -11.51
N TRP A 8 -8.86 10.48 -10.97
CA TRP A 8 -7.88 9.61 -10.34
C TRP A 8 -8.06 9.68 -8.81
N PRO A 9 -7.96 8.57 -8.06
CA PRO A 9 -7.35 7.29 -8.42
C PRO A 9 -8.25 6.28 -9.18
N GLY A 10 -9.55 6.50 -9.34
CA GLY A 10 -10.47 5.50 -9.91
C GLY A 10 -10.34 5.21 -11.42
N GLY A 11 -9.82 6.16 -12.20
CA GLY A 11 -9.60 6.04 -13.65
C GLY A 11 -10.81 6.40 -14.52
N GLN A 12 -11.95 6.70 -13.91
CA GLN A 12 -13.24 6.93 -14.59
C GLN A 12 -13.77 8.33 -14.29
N SER A 13 -14.64 8.87 -15.15
CA SER A 13 -15.34 10.13 -14.89
C SER A 13 -16.27 9.99 -13.68
N LEU A 14 -16.25 10.98 -12.79
CA LEU A 14 -17.19 11.09 -11.67
C LEU A 14 -17.94 12.44 -11.72
N PRO A 15 -19.12 12.54 -11.10
CA PRO A 15 -19.87 13.79 -11.00
C PRO A 15 -19.05 14.94 -10.38
N ALA A 16 -19.46 16.18 -10.69
CA ALA A 16 -18.89 17.35 -10.03
C ALA A 16 -19.15 17.28 -8.51
N GLY A 17 -18.13 17.59 -7.72
CA GLY A 17 -18.19 17.50 -6.25
C GLY A 17 -18.04 16.10 -5.65
N ASP A 18 -17.90 15.05 -6.46
CA ASP A 18 -17.68 13.69 -5.93
C ASP A 18 -16.36 13.61 -5.13
N ALA A 19 -16.45 13.13 -3.88
CA ALA A 19 -15.34 13.06 -2.94
C ALA A 19 -14.24 12.05 -3.34
N ASN A 20 -14.55 11.11 -4.24
CA ASN A 20 -13.60 10.14 -4.81
C ASN A 20 -12.83 10.71 -6.01
N CYS A 21 -13.26 11.85 -6.56
CA CYS A 21 -12.49 12.55 -7.59
C CYS A 21 -11.37 13.41 -6.98
N ARG A 22 -10.23 12.78 -6.64
CA ARG A 22 -9.10 13.47 -5.99
C ARG A 22 -8.31 14.33 -6.95
N ARG A 23 -8.10 13.83 -8.16
CA ARG A 23 -7.44 14.57 -9.23
C ARG A 23 -8.20 14.41 -10.53
N ARG A 24 -8.52 15.53 -11.17
CA ARG A 24 -9.08 15.57 -12.52
C ARG A 24 -7.94 15.56 -13.54
N LEU A 25 -8.00 14.64 -14.50
CA LEU A 25 -7.02 14.50 -15.56
C LEU A 25 -7.72 14.65 -16.91
N ALA A 26 -7.27 15.61 -17.71
CA ALA A 26 -7.69 15.72 -19.11
C ALA A 26 -7.08 14.57 -19.92
N THR A 27 -7.89 13.89 -20.73
CA THR A 27 -7.48 12.72 -21.50
C THR A 27 -8.24 12.62 -22.82
N TRP A 28 -7.86 11.66 -23.66
CA TRP A 28 -8.57 11.27 -24.87
C TRP A 28 -9.14 9.87 -24.72
N LEU A 29 -10.42 9.69 -25.03
CA LEU A 29 -11.09 8.39 -25.00
C LEU A 29 -11.20 7.83 -26.41
N LEU A 30 -10.83 6.57 -26.58
CA LEU A 30 -11.14 5.77 -27.75
C LEU A 30 -12.44 5.00 -27.48
N ASP A 31 -13.43 5.16 -28.35
CA ASP A 31 -14.75 4.51 -28.22
C ASP A 31 -15.38 4.66 -26.83
N ASP A 32 -15.23 5.86 -26.24
CA ASP A 32 -15.70 6.22 -24.90
C ASP A 32 -15.16 5.34 -23.75
N SER A 33 -14.11 4.56 -24.01
CA SER A 33 -13.52 3.62 -23.07
C SER A 33 -12.86 4.31 -21.90
N GLN A 34 -13.33 3.97 -20.68
CA GLN A 34 -12.78 4.45 -19.41
C GLN A 34 -12.53 3.24 -18.50
N PRO A 35 -11.43 2.50 -18.74
CA PRO A 35 -11.09 1.38 -17.88
C PRO A 35 -10.83 1.89 -16.46
N PRO A 36 -11.20 1.13 -15.42
CA PRO A 36 -10.78 1.44 -14.06
C PRO A 36 -9.25 1.38 -13.97
N THR A 37 -8.67 2.01 -12.96
CA THR A 37 -7.23 1.91 -12.69
C THR A 37 -6.82 0.44 -12.56
N LEU A 38 -5.96 0.00 -13.48
CA LEU A 38 -5.41 -1.33 -13.49
C LEU A 38 -4.39 -1.48 -12.35
N LEU A 39 -4.55 -2.51 -11.54
CA LEU A 39 -3.65 -2.84 -10.45
C LEU A 39 -2.70 -3.95 -10.89
N LEU A 40 -1.41 -3.78 -10.60
CA LEU A 40 -0.43 -4.83 -10.81
C LEU A 40 -0.54 -5.91 -9.70
N PRO A 41 -0.20 -7.18 -9.99
CA PRO A 41 -0.12 -8.20 -8.96
C PRO A 41 0.78 -7.77 -7.80
N GLY A 42 0.30 -7.92 -6.56
CA GLY A 42 1.01 -7.52 -5.34
C GLY A 42 1.01 -6.01 -5.04
N GLN A 43 0.36 -5.18 -5.87
CA GLN A 43 0.25 -3.74 -5.62
C GLN A 43 -0.79 -3.39 -4.55
N GLU A 44 -1.86 -4.18 -4.46
CA GLU A 44 -2.97 -3.99 -3.54
C GLU A 44 -3.46 -5.33 -2.99
N GLY A 45 -4.27 -5.26 -1.93
CA GLY A 45 -4.97 -6.42 -1.38
C GLY A 45 -6.21 -6.75 -2.19
N VAL A 46 -7.01 -7.70 -1.72
CA VAL A 46 -8.23 -8.19 -2.39
C VAL A 46 -9.22 -7.07 -2.74
N ARG A 47 -9.27 -5.99 -1.95
CA ARG A 47 -10.17 -4.84 -2.15
C ARG A 47 -9.67 -3.85 -3.22
N GLY A 48 -8.44 -3.98 -3.70
CA GLY A 48 -7.86 -3.03 -4.65
C GLY A 48 -7.80 -1.62 -4.08
N ILE A 49 -8.25 -0.63 -4.86
CA ILE A 49 -8.30 0.79 -4.47
C ILE A 49 -9.70 1.29 -4.09
N ARG A 50 -10.73 0.44 -4.20
CA ARG A 50 -12.13 0.79 -3.85
C ARG A 50 -12.46 0.15 -2.51
N PHE A 51 -12.50 0.95 -1.45
CA PHE A 51 -12.70 0.47 -0.08
C PHE A 51 -14.15 0.62 0.33
N PRO A 52 -14.90 -0.48 0.54
CA PRO A 52 -16.16 -0.41 1.27
C PRO A 52 -15.84 -0.18 2.74
N VAL A 53 -16.36 0.93 3.28
CA VAL A 53 -16.31 1.27 4.70
C VAL A 53 -17.72 1.46 5.23
N TRP A 54 -17.93 1.12 6.49
CA TRP A 54 -19.16 1.46 7.19
C TRP A 54 -18.91 2.70 8.02
N VAL A 55 -19.81 3.66 7.93
CA VAL A 55 -19.75 4.91 8.69
C VAL A 55 -21.02 5.11 9.49
N ASP A 56 -20.89 5.68 10.69
CA ASP A 56 -22.03 6.13 11.47
C ASP A 56 -22.56 7.50 10.98
N LYS A 57 -23.57 8.03 11.68
CA LYS A 57 -24.17 9.34 11.36
C LYS A 57 -23.19 10.51 11.57
N GLN A 58 -22.14 10.32 12.36
CA GLN A 58 -21.08 11.28 12.63
C GLN A 58 -19.95 11.18 11.60
N GLY A 59 -20.00 10.20 10.70
CA GLY A 59 -18.98 9.94 9.68
C GLY A 59 -17.75 9.21 10.23
N LEU A 60 -17.80 8.65 11.44
CA LEU A 60 -16.76 7.79 11.98
C LEU A 60 -16.89 6.40 11.38
N ARG A 61 -15.78 5.73 11.09
CA ARG A 61 -15.79 4.35 10.65
C ARG A 61 -16.23 3.43 11.78
N VAL A 62 -17.11 2.49 11.47
CA VAL A 62 -17.69 1.52 12.41
C VAL A 62 -17.68 0.11 11.83
N ALA A 63 -17.93 -0.91 12.66
CA ALA A 63 -18.22 -2.24 12.15
C ALA A 63 -19.59 -2.27 11.42
N ALA A 64 -19.76 -3.25 10.54
CA ALA A 64 -20.94 -3.36 9.68
C ALA A 64 -22.24 -3.63 10.45
N ASP A 65 -22.15 -4.26 11.62
CA ASP A 65 -23.25 -4.60 12.52
C ASP A 65 -23.60 -3.48 13.52
N CYS A 66 -22.87 -2.37 13.50
CA CYS A 66 -23.15 -1.24 14.38
C CYS A 66 -24.48 -0.55 14.01
N PRO A 67 -25.30 -0.12 14.99
CA PRO A 67 -26.56 0.55 14.72
C PRO A 67 -26.41 1.81 13.85
N GLY A 68 -27.13 1.85 12.73
CA GLY A 68 -27.09 2.98 11.80
C GLY A 68 -25.82 3.06 10.94
N ALA A 69 -25.02 1.98 10.89
CA ALA A 69 -23.91 1.84 9.97
C ALA A 69 -24.41 1.93 8.52
N MET A 70 -23.79 2.82 7.75
CA MET A 70 -24.05 2.99 6.33
C MET A 70 -22.80 2.64 5.54
N GLU A 71 -22.94 1.75 4.56
CA GLU A 71 -21.85 1.44 3.64
C GLU A 71 -21.56 2.63 2.72
N LYS A 72 -20.27 2.93 2.55
CA LYS A 72 -19.76 3.95 1.66
C LYS A 72 -18.52 3.43 0.94
N ASN A 73 -18.46 3.65 -0.37
CA ASN A 73 -17.26 3.37 -1.15
C ASN A 73 -16.32 4.57 -1.15
N VAL A 74 -15.09 4.34 -0.69
CA VAL A 74 -14.01 5.34 -0.69
C VAL A 74 -12.88 4.87 -1.61
N ASP A 75 -12.57 5.69 -2.60
CA ASP A 75 -11.43 5.44 -3.48
C ASP A 75 -10.15 5.91 -2.79
N VAL A 76 -9.16 5.04 -2.63
CA VAL A 76 -7.85 5.36 -2.06
C VAL A 76 -6.77 5.30 -3.13
N TRP A 77 -5.65 5.96 -2.87
CA TRP A 77 -4.53 5.89 -3.78
C TRP A 77 -3.87 4.49 -3.75
N PRO A 78 -3.31 4.04 -4.88
CA PRO A 78 -2.47 2.85 -4.92
C PRO A 78 -1.34 2.90 -3.88
N LEU A 79 -1.07 1.79 -3.20
CA LEU A 79 -0.07 1.72 -2.13
C LEU A 79 1.32 2.21 -2.50
N PRO A 80 1.87 1.94 -3.70
CA PRO A 80 3.18 2.46 -4.04
C PRO A 80 3.25 3.98 -3.89
N LEU A 81 2.13 4.69 -4.07
CA LEU A 81 2.09 6.14 -3.99
C LEU A 81 2.00 6.69 -2.56
N GLU A 82 1.56 5.89 -1.58
CA GLU A 82 1.39 6.27 -0.16
C GLU A 82 2.53 7.15 0.39
N PRO A 83 3.83 6.81 0.19
CA PRO A 83 4.93 7.58 0.77
C PRO A 83 5.05 8.99 0.21
N TRP A 84 4.61 9.20 -1.04
CA TRP A 84 4.73 10.46 -1.77
C TRP A 84 3.47 11.33 -1.69
N LEU A 85 2.39 10.83 -1.06
CA LEU A 85 1.16 11.59 -0.92
C LEU A 85 1.20 12.58 0.26
N PRO A 86 0.55 13.75 0.11
CA PRO A 86 0.21 14.61 1.24
C PRO A 86 -0.52 13.84 2.34
N ALA A 87 -0.29 14.22 3.60
CA ALA A 87 -0.81 13.47 4.75
C ALA A 87 -2.33 13.26 4.72
N ASN A 88 -3.10 14.23 4.22
CA ASN A 88 -4.55 14.18 4.07
C ASN A 88 -5.04 13.29 2.91
N GLU A 89 -4.16 12.96 1.96
CA GLU A 89 -4.46 12.07 0.84
C GLU A 89 -4.07 10.62 1.13
N ARG A 90 -3.21 10.36 2.12
CA ARG A 90 -2.87 8.98 2.51
C ARG A 90 -4.11 8.19 2.92
N ARG A 91 -4.11 6.89 2.67
CA ARG A 91 -5.20 5.93 2.91
C ARG A 91 -5.81 6.09 4.29
N ARG A 92 -4.98 6.15 5.34
CA ARG A 92 -5.46 6.34 6.72
C ARG A 92 -6.33 7.60 6.88
N ALA A 93 -5.93 8.70 6.26
CA ALA A 93 -6.69 9.95 6.29
C ALA A 93 -7.94 9.90 5.39
N ARG A 94 -7.82 9.29 4.20
CA ARG A 94 -8.94 9.09 3.25
C ARG A 94 -10.07 8.25 3.84
N LEU A 95 -9.74 7.18 4.55
CA LEU A 95 -10.72 6.31 5.21
C LEU A 95 -11.38 7.02 6.41
N GLY A 96 -10.67 7.94 7.06
CA GLY A 96 -11.17 8.67 8.22
C GLY A 96 -11.00 7.91 9.54
N PRO A 97 -11.32 8.57 10.67
CA PRO A 97 -11.15 8.01 12.00
C PRO A 97 -12.14 6.86 12.27
N ALA A 98 -11.70 5.89 13.08
CA ALA A 98 -12.56 4.83 13.60
C ALA A 98 -13.28 5.28 14.88
N SER A 99 -14.51 4.82 15.06
CA SER A 99 -15.27 5.00 16.31
C SER A 99 -14.62 4.20 17.44
N ALA A 100 -14.47 4.81 18.61
CA ALA A 100 -14.02 4.11 19.81
C ALA A 100 -15.13 3.24 20.44
N GLN A 101 -16.40 3.53 20.12
CA GLN A 101 -17.56 2.86 20.72
C GLN A 101 -17.93 1.58 19.97
N CYS A 102 -17.77 1.58 18.65
CA CYS A 102 -18.07 0.44 17.78
C CYS A 102 -17.02 0.39 16.66
N PRO A 103 -15.75 0.05 16.97
CA PRO A 103 -14.65 0.12 16.00
C PRO A 103 -14.84 -0.90 14.87
N PRO A 104 -14.38 -0.59 13.65
CA PRO A 104 -14.30 -1.57 12.58
C PRO A 104 -13.29 -2.67 12.94
N PRO A 105 -13.39 -3.86 12.33
CA PRO A 105 -12.42 -4.93 12.53
C PRO A 105 -11.00 -4.47 12.11
N GLN A 106 -9.99 -4.59 12.98
CA GLN A 106 -8.62 -4.11 12.75
C GLN A 106 -8.02 -4.59 11.41
N ALA A 107 -8.20 -5.86 11.07
CA ALA A 107 -7.66 -6.45 9.84
C ALA A 107 -8.32 -5.94 8.54
N ALA A 108 -9.47 -5.26 8.61
CA ALA A 108 -10.24 -4.88 7.42
C ALA A 108 -9.68 -3.65 6.68
N ASP A 109 -8.86 -2.84 7.36
CA ASP A 109 -8.42 -1.52 6.86
C ASP A 109 -6.90 -1.42 6.62
N ALA A 110 -6.13 -2.39 7.11
CA ALA A 110 -4.69 -2.41 6.92
C ALA A 110 -4.36 -2.66 5.45
N ALA A 111 -3.70 -1.69 4.83
CA ALA A 111 -3.01 -1.88 3.57
C ALA A 111 -2.14 -3.15 3.61
N PRO A 112 -2.03 -3.95 2.54
CA PRO A 112 -1.09 -5.06 2.53
C PRO A 112 0.33 -4.54 2.78
N LEU A 113 1.08 -5.27 3.59
CA LEU A 113 2.50 -5.03 3.81
C LEU A 113 3.24 -5.38 2.52
N VAL A 114 3.83 -4.37 1.89
CA VAL A 114 4.61 -4.53 0.66
C VAL A 114 6.06 -4.20 0.95
N LEU A 115 6.96 -5.12 0.60
CA LEU A 115 8.41 -4.93 0.66
C LEU A 115 8.92 -4.26 -0.63
N SER A 116 9.76 -3.25 -0.46
CA SER A 116 10.45 -2.54 -1.54
C SER A 116 11.93 -2.36 -1.23
N GLY A 117 12.72 -2.12 -2.28
CA GLY A 117 14.20 -2.13 -2.22
C GLY A 117 14.81 -3.42 -2.74
N ILE A 118 14.10 -4.55 -2.62
CA ILE A 118 14.51 -5.83 -3.21
C ILE A 118 13.30 -6.61 -3.72
N ARG A 119 13.47 -7.36 -4.81
CA ARG A 119 12.44 -8.20 -5.41
C ARG A 119 12.78 -9.67 -5.22
N ASP A 120 11.77 -10.51 -5.16
CA ASP A 120 11.96 -11.96 -5.22
C ASP A 120 12.65 -12.36 -6.54
N GLY A 121 13.63 -13.25 -6.46
CA GLY A 121 14.51 -13.65 -7.55
C GLY A 121 15.58 -12.63 -7.95
N ALA A 122 15.77 -11.53 -7.21
CA ALA A 122 16.77 -10.52 -7.57
C ALA A 122 18.21 -11.07 -7.49
N VAL A 123 19.07 -10.58 -8.38
CA VAL A 123 20.52 -10.81 -8.34
C VAL A 123 21.21 -9.47 -8.10
N ILE A 124 21.83 -9.33 -6.93
CA ILE A 124 22.62 -8.15 -6.58
C ILE A 124 24.07 -8.42 -6.96
N LYS A 125 24.71 -7.43 -7.58
CA LYS A 125 26.15 -7.48 -7.87
C LYS A 125 26.91 -6.42 -7.09
N ARG A 126 28.07 -6.80 -6.56
CA ARG A 126 28.99 -5.84 -5.94
C ARG A 126 29.64 -4.95 -7.00
N LEU A 127 29.94 -3.71 -6.62
CA LEU A 127 30.80 -2.87 -7.43
C LEU A 127 32.23 -3.46 -7.45
N PRO A 128 32.98 -3.32 -8.54
CA PRO A 128 34.38 -3.78 -8.59
C PRO A 128 35.20 -3.21 -7.43
N GLY A 129 35.90 -4.08 -6.70
CA GLY A 129 36.72 -3.70 -5.53
C GLY A 129 35.94 -3.47 -4.23
N ALA A 130 34.61 -3.53 -4.22
CA ALA A 130 33.81 -3.41 -3.00
C ALA A 130 33.66 -4.75 -2.30
N ALA A 131 33.97 -4.81 -1.00
CA ALA A 131 33.80 -6.01 -0.18
C ALA A 131 32.33 -6.27 0.22
N ARG A 132 31.51 -5.22 0.27
CA ARG A 132 30.12 -5.26 0.76
C ARG A 132 29.17 -4.44 -0.09
N VAL A 133 27.87 -4.75 -0.03
CA VAL A 133 26.79 -3.95 -0.61
C VAL A 133 25.80 -3.58 0.48
N VAL A 134 25.30 -2.34 0.44
CA VAL A 134 24.22 -1.86 1.30
C VAL A 134 22.95 -1.73 0.47
N VAL A 135 21.91 -2.45 0.87
CA VAL A 135 20.59 -2.42 0.22
C VAL A 135 19.62 -1.65 1.10
N PRO A 136 19.12 -0.48 0.65
CA PRO A 136 18.06 0.23 1.36
C PRO A 136 16.74 -0.53 1.17
N LEU A 137 16.07 -0.82 2.28
CA LEU A 137 14.79 -1.52 2.31
C LEU A 137 13.73 -0.58 2.86
N GLN A 138 12.52 -0.70 2.33
CA GLN A 138 11.35 0.05 2.81
C GLN A 138 10.11 -0.85 2.73
N THR A 139 9.17 -0.64 3.65
CA THR A 139 7.82 -1.19 3.56
C THR A 139 6.80 -0.09 3.32
N THR A 140 5.78 -0.42 2.53
CA THR A 140 4.58 0.39 2.35
C THR A 140 3.37 -0.43 2.77
N GLY A 141 2.32 0.23 3.26
CA GLY A 141 1.20 -0.48 3.88
C GLY A 141 1.62 -1.20 5.16
N GLY A 142 0.80 -2.14 5.62
CA GLY A 142 0.92 -2.81 6.91
C GLY A 142 0.58 -1.93 8.12
N GLU A 143 0.42 -2.55 9.28
CA GLU A 143 -0.03 -1.91 10.52
C GLU A 143 1.03 -1.99 11.64
N GLY A 144 1.12 -0.93 12.44
CA GLY A 144 1.86 -0.97 13.71
C GLY A 144 3.38 -1.10 13.58
N ARG A 145 4.02 -1.91 14.43
CA ARG A 145 5.47 -2.15 14.38
C ARG A 145 5.87 -3.06 13.21
N ARG A 146 7.12 -2.94 12.74
CA ARG A 146 7.73 -3.87 11.76
C ARG A 146 8.85 -4.66 12.43
N TRP A 147 8.93 -5.95 12.12
CA TRP A 147 10.03 -6.84 12.47
C TRP A 147 10.66 -7.39 11.22
N TRP A 148 11.98 -7.29 11.12
CA TRP A 148 12.75 -7.63 9.94
C TRP A 148 13.66 -8.83 10.25
N PHE A 149 13.76 -9.77 9.31
CA PHE A 149 14.57 -10.98 9.46
C PHE A 149 15.36 -11.26 8.18
N LEU A 150 16.64 -11.59 8.32
CA LEU A 150 17.49 -12.09 7.25
C LEU A 150 17.89 -13.53 7.55
N ASN A 151 17.49 -14.47 6.69
CA ASN A 151 17.74 -15.90 6.87
C ASN A 151 17.27 -16.42 8.25
N GLY A 152 16.18 -15.86 8.78
CA GLY A 152 15.63 -16.19 10.10
C GLY A 152 16.22 -15.39 11.27
N GLU A 153 17.34 -14.69 11.09
CA GLU A 153 17.96 -13.86 12.13
C GLU A 153 17.34 -12.46 12.16
N PRO A 154 16.97 -11.92 13.34
CA PRO A 154 16.38 -10.60 13.45
C PRO A 154 17.36 -9.49 13.06
N LEU A 155 16.86 -8.47 12.36
CA LEU A 155 17.60 -7.26 12.04
C LEU A 155 17.22 -6.14 13.02
N GLU A 156 18.22 -5.43 13.52
CA GLU A 156 18.04 -4.20 14.30
C GLU A 156 17.58 -3.06 13.36
N ALA A 157 16.27 -2.91 13.22
CA ALA A 157 15.65 -1.84 12.44
C ALA A 157 14.42 -1.28 13.17
N ALA A 158 14.26 0.04 13.12
CA ALA A 158 13.12 0.74 13.71
C ALA A 158 12.15 1.21 12.61
N GLY A 159 10.96 0.60 12.57
CA GLY A 159 9.85 1.06 11.74
C GLY A 159 9.91 0.55 10.29
N ALA A 160 9.37 1.36 9.37
CA ALA A 160 9.10 0.93 7.99
C ALA A 160 10.35 0.82 7.11
N GLY A 161 11.54 1.19 7.59
CA GLY A 161 12.79 1.15 6.82
C GLY A 161 13.88 0.33 7.50
N ALA A 162 14.72 -0.30 6.69
CA ALA A 162 15.92 -1.01 7.13
C ALA A 162 17.07 -0.81 6.13
N SER A 163 18.31 -1.02 6.57
CA SER A 163 19.48 -1.07 5.68
C SER A 163 20.18 -2.41 5.85
N LEU A 164 20.23 -3.17 4.77
CA LEU A 164 20.80 -4.50 4.77
C LEU A 164 22.22 -4.46 4.24
N THR A 165 23.19 -4.85 5.05
CA THR A 165 24.61 -4.95 4.64
C THR A 165 24.93 -6.41 4.31
N LEU A 166 25.36 -6.66 3.08
CA LEU A 166 25.67 -8.00 2.56
C LEU A 166 27.15 -8.09 2.19
N GLU A 167 27.83 -9.12 2.67
CA GLU A 167 29.26 -9.35 2.43
C GLU A 167 29.55 -10.71 1.78
N ARG A 168 28.76 -11.74 2.12
CA ARG A 168 28.96 -13.11 1.63
C ARG A 168 28.22 -13.31 0.30
N LEU A 169 28.89 -13.94 -0.66
CA LEU A 169 28.23 -14.36 -1.89
C LEU A 169 27.38 -15.59 -1.57
N ASP A 170 26.07 -15.41 -1.52
CA ASP A 170 25.14 -16.42 -1.04
C ASP A 170 23.72 -16.13 -1.55
N SER A 171 22.83 -17.09 -1.29
CA SER A 171 21.39 -16.88 -1.35
C SER A 171 20.89 -16.34 -0.02
N TYR A 172 19.92 -15.45 -0.09
CA TYR A 172 19.34 -14.76 1.05
C TYR A 172 17.82 -14.78 0.97
N GLN A 173 17.19 -14.92 2.13
CA GLN A 173 15.77 -14.70 2.34
C GLN A 173 15.62 -13.51 3.29
N LEU A 174 14.90 -12.49 2.84
CA LEU A 174 14.47 -11.38 3.66
C LEU A 174 12.97 -11.53 3.94
N VAL A 175 12.59 -11.39 5.21
CA VAL A 175 11.20 -11.39 5.66
C VAL A 175 10.95 -10.15 6.50
N VAL A 176 9.81 -9.50 6.28
CA VAL A 176 9.30 -8.44 7.14
C VAL A 176 7.88 -8.78 7.56
N MET A 177 7.59 -8.62 8.85
CA MET A 177 6.29 -8.86 9.45
C MET A 177 5.79 -7.60 10.15
N ASP A 178 4.48 -7.37 10.12
CA ASP A 178 3.84 -6.25 10.83
C ASP A 178 3.03 -6.72 12.07
N GLU A 179 2.51 -5.76 12.85
CA GLU A 179 1.79 -6.03 14.11
C GLU A 179 0.46 -6.74 13.91
N ALA A 180 -0.12 -6.64 12.71
CA ALA A 180 -1.32 -7.37 12.32
C ALA A 180 -1.01 -8.79 11.80
N GLY A 181 0.26 -9.21 11.82
CA GLY A 181 0.71 -10.53 11.36
C GLY A 181 0.81 -10.66 9.84
N GLN A 182 0.79 -9.56 9.10
CA GLN A 182 1.06 -9.59 7.67
C GLN A 182 2.55 -9.82 7.43
N VAL A 183 2.87 -10.55 6.36
CA VAL A 183 4.25 -10.90 6.01
C VAL A 183 4.52 -10.57 4.55
N ALA A 184 5.67 -9.94 4.29
CA ALA A 184 6.25 -9.82 2.96
C ALA A 184 7.64 -10.46 2.96
N ALA A 185 7.95 -11.22 1.91
CA ALA A 185 9.22 -11.93 1.80
C ALA A 185 9.81 -11.79 0.39
N ALA A 186 11.13 -11.86 0.30
CA ALA A 186 11.87 -11.92 -0.95
C ALA A 186 13.10 -12.83 -0.80
N ASN A 187 13.28 -13.74 -1.75
CA ASN A 187 14.49 -14.53 -1.91
C ASN A 187 15.36 -13.91 -3.01
N PHE A 188 16.65 -13.77 -2.79
CA PHE A 188 17.57 -13.12 -3.72
C PHE A 188 19.00 -13.65 -3.56
N THR A 189 19.89 -13.29 -4.47
CA THR A 189 21.30 -13.72 -4.44
C THR A 189 22.25 -12.55 -4.50
N LEU A 190 23.40 -12.66 -3.83
CA LEU A 190 24.53 -11.74 -3.98
C LEU A 190 25.64 -12.42 -4.79
N GLN A 191 26.12 -11.73 -5.83
CA GLN A 191 27.19 -12.15 -6.73
C GLN A 191 28.35 -11.13 -6.79
#